data_AF-A0A8J6N805-F1
#
_entry.id   AF-A0A8J6N805-F1
#
_cell.length_a   1.000
_cell.length_b   1.000
_cell.length_c   1.000
_cell.angle_alpha   90.00
_cell.angle_beta   90.00
_cell.angle_gamma   90.00
#
_symmetry.space_group_name_H-M   'P 1'
#
loop_
_entity.id
_entity.type
_entity.pdbx_description
1 polymer ?
#
loop_
_entity_poly.entity_id
_entity_poly.type
_entity_poly.pdbx_seq_one_letter_code
_entity_poly.pdbx_strand_id
1 'polypeptide(L)'
;MDLQFTPYDYVILAFFIFFIIRGGWVGFVRQISVILGLYVGYLVAGQYHDKLFPFLKGLSENPQVVFLASYAILFVCTYVLAMLMGKALAKVMDVAIAGWFDKLLGAIFGAAKALIVVVLLHMLLSTFLSPESRLVRDCQLCPLLSQGAVQFQQVIKDERVREAFRQKEPAISSDVPRPEPSSALGDDEETAVQ
;
A
#
# COMPACT_ATOMS: atom_id res chain seq x y z
N MET A 1 8.73 -26.01 14.06
CA MET A 1 8.23 -25.03 13.08
C MET A 1 9.19 -23.87 13.13
N ASP A 2 10.29 -23.96 12.40
CA ASP A 2 11.29 -22.90 12.36
C ASP A 2 10.77 -21.80 11.44
N LEU A 3 10.12 -20.78 12.01
CA LEU A 3 9.72 -19.59 11.28
C LEU A 3 10.99 -18.83 10.88
N GLN A 4 11.51 -19.11 9.68
CA GLN A 4 12.52 -18.27 9.05
C GLN A 4 11.86 -16.99 8.55
N PHE A 5 11.54 -16.08 9.48
CA PHE A 5 11.12 -14.73 9.13
C PHE A 5 12.23 -14.07 8.33
N THR A 6 11.92 -13.68 7.10
CA THR A 6 12.88 -12.97 6.29
C THR A 6 13.03 -11.54 6.84
N PRO A 7 14.20 -10.89 6.70
CA PRO A 7 14.36 -9.48 7.09
C PRO A 7 13.31 -8.58 6.44
N TYR A 8 12.83 -8.97 5.26
CA TYR A 8 11.76 -8.34 4.53
C TYR A 8 10.41 -8.35 5.27
N ASP A 9 10.02 -9.50 5.82
CA ASP A 9 8.76 -9.65 6.58
C ASP A 9 8.77 -8.78 7.84
N TYR A 10 9.91 -8.68 8.52
CA TYR A 10 10.07 -7.81 9.69
C TYR A 10 9.91 -6.33 9.34
N VAL A 11 10.43 -5.88 8.18
CA VAL A 11 10.27 -4.49 7.73
C VAL A 11 8.79 -4.19 7.49
N ILE A 12 8.09 -5.06 6.74
CA ILE A 12 6.65 -4.89 6.47
C ILE A 12 5.85 -4.88 7.76
N LEU A 13 6.09 -5.84 8.65
CA LEU A 13 5.38 -5.94 9.92
C LEU A 13 5.64 -4.71 10.81
N ALA A 14 6.88 -4.21 10.84
CA ALA A 14 7.22 -3.00 11.59
C ALA A 14 6.48 -1.77 11.07
N PHE A 15 6.42 -1.57 9.74
CA PHE A 15 5.64 -0.49 9.15
C PHE A 15 4.15 -0.66 9.44
N PHE A 16 3.61 -1.86 9.30
CA PHE A 16 2.19 -2.13 9.56
C PHE A 16 1.79 -1.78 10.99
N ILE A 17 2.55 -2.29 11.98
CA ILE A 17 2.34 -2.00 13.40
C ILE A 17 2.51 -0.49 13.68
N PHE A 18 3.52 0.15 13.10
CA PHE A 18 3.74 1.58 13.24
C PHE A 18 2.54 2.40 12.77
N PHE A 19 1.96 2.07 11.61
CA PHE A 19 0.80 2.79 11.08
C PHE A 19 -0.46 2.55 11.92
N ILE A 20 -0.66 1.37 12.49
CA ILE A 20 -1.77 1.08 13.40
C ILE A 20 -1.64 1.91 14.69
N ILE A 21 -0.48 1.85 15.34
CA ILE A 21 -0.22 2.59 16.58
C ILE A 21 -0.36 4.09 16.33
N ARG A 22 0.24 4.58 15.24
CA ARG A 22 0.10 5.98 14.83
C ARG A 22 -1.37 6.34 14.56
N GLY A 23 -2.12 5.47 13.90
CA GLY A 23 -3.55 5.67 13.64
C GLY A 23 -4.35 5.83 14.95
N GLY A 24 -4.08 4.97 15.93
CA GLY A 24 -4.68 5.06 17.26
C GLY A 24 -4.29 6.31 18.03
N TRP A 25 -3.04 6.76 17.94
CA TRP A 25 -2.57 8.00 18.59
C TRP A 25 -3.09 9.28 17.93
N VAL A 26 -3.29 9.27 16.61
CA VAL A 26 -3.78 10.44 15.88
C VAL A 26 -5.30 10.59 16.04
N GLY A 27 -6.05 9.48 16.16
CA GLY A 27 -7.52 9.47 16.27
C GLY A 27 -8.21 9.57 14.91
N PHE A 28 -9.47 9.12 14.84
CA PHE A 28 -10.26 9.08 13.61
C PHE A 28 -10.70 10.47 13.14
N VAL A 29 -11.25 11.28 14.04
CA VAL A 29 -11.73 12.64 13.75
C VAL A 29 -10.61 13.47 13.14
N ARG A 30 -9.40 13.38 13.70
CA ARG A 30 -8.26 14.12 13.18
C ARG A 30 -7.86 13.63 11.79
N GLN A 31 -7.85 12.32 11.55
CA GLN A 31 -7.55 11.77 10.22
C GLN A 31 -8.57 12.19 9.16
N ILE A 32 -9.86 12.16 9.51
CA ILE A 32 -10.96 12.59 8.65
C ILE A 32 -10.93 14.10 8.40
N SER A 33 -10.60 14.91 9.41
CA SER A 33 -10.53 16.37 9.25
C SER A 33 -9.50 16.81 8.20
N VAL A 34 -8.42 16.05 8.02
CA VAL A 34 -7.44 16.32 6.95
C VAL A 34 -8.07 16.10 5.58
N ILE A 35 -8.79 14.98 5.41
CA ILE A 35 -9.42 14.63 4.14
C ILE A 35 -10.56 15.61 3.81
N LEU A 36 -11.43 15.91 4.79
CA LEU A 36 -12.47 16.91 4.60
C LEU A 36 -11.88 18.30 4.38
N GLY A 37 -10.83 18.68 5.11
CA GLY A 37 -10.16 19.96 4.90
C GLY A 37 -9.60 20.09 3.50
N LEU A 38 -9.02 19.01 2.95
CA LEU A 38 -8.52 18.98 1.58
C LEU A 38 -9.67 19.13 0.57
N TYR A 39 -10.76 18.38 0.77
CA TYR A 39 -11.91 18.38 -0.13
C TYR A 39 -12.67 19.72 -0.09
N VAL A 40 -13.03 20.20 1.10
CA VAL A 40 -13.70 21.48 1.31
C VAL A 40 -12.80 22.62 0.86
N GLY A 41 -11.50 22.56 1.19
CA GLY A 41 -10.54 23.59 0.77
C GLY A 41 -10.42 23.68 -0.75
N TYR A 42 -10.41 22.55 -1.45
CA TYR A 42 -10.42 22.51 -2.91
C TYR A 42 -11.68 23.17 -3.49
N LEU A 43 -12.86 22.85 -2.95
CA LEU A 43 -14.13 23.42 -3.40
C LEU A 43 -14.22 24.93 -3.11
N VAL A 44 -13.85 25.35 -1.92
CA VAL A 44 -13.89 26.76 -1.51
C VAL A 44 -12.87 27.57 -2.29
N ALA A 45 -11.63 27.09 -2.46
CA ALA A 45 -10.65 27.75 -3.31
C ALA A 45 -11.17 27.86 -4.76
N GLY A 46 -11.81 26.79 -5.27
CA GLY A 46 -12.42 26.78 -6.61
C GLY A 46 -13.53 27.81 -6.79
N GLN A 47 -14.34 28.07 -5.77
CA GLN A 47 -15.44 29.04 -5.89
C GLN A 47 -15.05 30.48 -5.54
N TYR A 48 -14.09 30.67 -4.63
CA TYR A 48 -13.80 31.99 -4.07
C TYR A 48 -12.50 32.63 -4.56
N HIS A 49 -11.72 31.95 -5.41
CA HIS A 49 -10.44 32.49 -5.93
C HIS A 49 -10.62 33.87 -6.59
N ASP A 50 -11.70 34.10 -7.33
CA ASP A 50 -11.99 35.38 -7.99
C ASP A 50 -12.07 36.56 -7.03
N LYS A 51 -12.49 36.33 -5.77
CA LYS A 51 -12.55 37.41 -4.77
C LYS A 51 -11.16 37.88 -4.33
N LEU A 52 -10.14 37.03 -4.46
CA LEU A 52 -8.76 37.36 -4.09
C LEU A 52 -7.97 38.01 -5.25
N PHE A 53 -8.41 37.83 -6.50
CA PHE A 53 -7.78 38.42 -7.67
C PHE A 53 -7.45 39.92 -7.56
N PRO A 54 -8.37 40.82 -7.15
CA PRO A 54 -8.08 42.24 -7.10
C PRO A 54 -6.99 42.58 -6.06
N PHE A 55 -6.90 41.80 -4.98
CA PHE A 55 -5.89 42.01 -3.94
C PHE A 55 -4.49 41.53 -4.36
N LEU A 56 -4.43 40.51 -5.24
CA LEU A 56 -3.17 39.93 -5.71
C LEU A 56 -2.70 40.45 -7.07
N LYS A 57 -3.49 41.29 -7.74
CA LYS A 57 -3.14 41.88 -9.04
C LYS A 57 -1.85 42.71 -9.00
N GLY A 58 -1.49 43.25 -7.83
CA GLY A 58 -0.24 43.97 -7.62
C GLY A 58 1.00 43.08 -7.44
N LEU A 59 0.83 41.76 -7.31
CA LEU A 59 1.93 40.83 -7.07
C LEU A 59 2.62 40.36 -8.36
N SER A 60 1.89 40.32 -9.48
CA SER A 60 2.38 39.87 -10.78
C SER A 60 1.44 40.31 -11.90
N GLU A 61 1.99 40.68 -13.06
CA GLU A 61 1.22 40.98 -14.27
C GLU A 61 0.66 39.73 -14.97
N ASN A 62 1.26 38.56 -14.72
CA ASN A 62 0.80 37.31 -15.32
C ASN A 62 -0.49 36.80 -14.64
N PRO A 63 -1.62 36.71 -15.35
CA PRO A 63 -2.91 36.30 -14.78
C PRO A 63 -2.93 34.85 -14.28
N GLN A 64 -2.14 33.95 -14.87
CA GLN A 64 -2.05 32.56 -14.41
C GLN A 64 -1.36 32.45 -13.05
N VAL A 65 -0.35 33.29 -12.81
CA VAL A 65 0.36 33.33 -11.51
C VAL A 65 -0.57 33.86 -10.43
N VAL A 66 -1.33 34.92 -10.72
CA VAL A 66 -2.31 35.50 -9.78
C VAL A 66 -3.44 34.51 -9.47
N PHE A 67 -3.92 33.76 -10.47
CA PHE A 67 -4.89 32.69 -10.28
C PHE A 67 -4.37 31.62 -9.33
N LEU A 68 -3.19 31.06 -9.62
CA LEU A 68 -2.61 29.98 -8.82
C LEU A 68 -2.32 30.45 -7.39
N ALA A 69 -1.82 31.67 -7.21
CA ALA A 69 -1.56 32.25 -5.90
C ALA A 69 -2.87 32.44 -5.10
N SER A 70 -3.91 33.00 -5.71
CA SER A 70 -5.21 33.23 -5.07
C SER A 70 -5.85 31.91 -4.64
N TYR A 71 -5.79 30.90 -5.52
CA TYR A 71 -6.29 29.56 -5.24
C TYR A 71 -5.51 28.91 -4.09
N ALA A 72 -4.18 28.94 -4.16
CA ALA A 72 -3.32 28.32 -3.14
C ALA A 72 -3.52 28.96 -1.76
N ILE A 73 -3.62 30.29 -1.68
CA ILE A 73 -3.85 31.00 -0.41
C ILE A 73 -5.19 30.59 0.19
N LEU A 74 -6.28 30.61 -0.59
CA LEU A 74 -7.59 30.19 -0.10
C LEU A 74 -7.61 28.73 0.34
N PHE A 75 -7.00 27.85 -0.47
CA PHE A 75 -6.90 26.44 -0.15
C PHE A 75 -6.18 26.22 1.18
N VAL A 76 -5.03 26.85 1.38
CA VAL A 76 -4.26 26.74 2.63
C VAL A 76 -5.04 27.33 3.80
N CYS A 77 -5.62 28.52 3.66
CA CYS A 77 -6.41 29.15 4.73
C CYS A 77 -7.59 28.27 5.17
N THR A 78 -8.36 27.76 4.22
CA THR A 78 -9.53 26.91 4.49
C THR A 78 -9.14 25.56 5.06
N TYR A 79 -8.09 24.94 4.52
CA TYR A 79 -7.53 23.69 5.05
C TYR A 79 -7.05 23.84 6.50
N VAL A 80 -6.33 24.92 6.81
CA VAL A 80 -5.89 25.23 8.17
C VAL A 80 -7.11 25.41 9.09
N LEU A 81 -8.13 26.15 8.66
CA LEU A 81 -9.35 26.33 9.44
C LEU A 81 -10.05 24.99 9.74
N ALA A 82 -10.20 24.14 8.73
CA ALA A 82 -10.79 22.81 8.88
C ALA A 82 -9.97 21.92 9.83
N MET A 83 -8.63 21.98 9.75
CA MET A 83 -7.73 21.31 10.69
C MET A 83 -7.93 21.79 12.13
N LEU A 84 -8.05 23.10 12.35
CA LEU A 84 -8.31 23.64 13.68
C LEU A 84 -9.65 23.14 14.23
N MET A 85 -10.71 23.16 13.39
CA MET A 85 -12.02 22.62 13.78
C MET A 85 -11.95 21.12 14.09
N GLY A 86 -11.24 20.34 13.28
CA GLY A 86 -11.03 18.91 13.52
C GLY A 86 -10.30 18.64 14.84
N LYS A 87 -9.27 19.43 15.16
CA LYS A 87 -8.56 19.33 16.45
C LYS A 87 -9.45 19.73 17.64
N ALA A 88 -10.27 20.76 17.48
CA ALA A 88 -11.23 21.16 18.50
C ALA A 88 -12.27 20.05 18.75
N LEU A 89 -12.81 19.46 17.68
CA LEU A 89 -13.78 18.36 17.78
C LEU A 89 -13.16 17.11 18.41
N ALA A 90 -11.92 16.77 18.05
CA ALA A 90 -11.18 15.68 18.68
C ALA A 90 -10.99 15.92 20.18
N LYS A 91 -10.68 17.15 20.60
CA LYS A 91 -10.59 17.53 22.02
C LYS A 91 -11.91 17.37 22.76
N VAL A 92 -13.03 17.70 22.12
CA VAL A 92 -14.36 17.47 22.69
C VAL A 92 -14.63 15.97 22.86
N MET A 93 -14.28 15.15 21.88
CA MET A 93 -14.39 13.69 21.99
C MET A 93 -13.49 13.09 23.06
N ASP A 94 -12.28 13.61 23.25
CA ASP A 94 -11.35 13.17 24.29
C ASP A 94 -11.89 13.43 25.71
N VAL A 95 -12.61 14.54 25.90
CA VAL A 95 -13.27 14.86 27.18
C VAL A 95 -14.50 13.99 27.41
N ALA A 96 -15.17 13.58 26.34
CA ALA A 96 -16.26 12.61 26.43
C ALA A 96 -15.72 11.19 26.68
N ILE A 97 -16.58 10.31 27.21
CA ILE A 97 -16.28 8.86 27.30
C ILE A 97 -16.05 8.26 25.89
N ALA A 98 -16.35 8.97 24.80
CA ALA A 98 -16.15 8.52 23.43
C ALA A 98 -14.69 8.65 22.92
N GLY A 99 -13.74 9.19 23.69
CA GLY A 99 -12.35 9.35 23.26
C GLY A 99 -11.64 8.02 22.96
N TRP A 100 -11.96 6.94 23.69
CA TRP A 100 -11.42 5.61 23.37
C TRP A 100 -11.97 5.06 22.05
N PHE A 101 -13.21 5.41 21.69
CA PHE A 101 -13.82 5.02 20.43
C PHE A 101 -13.19 5.76 19.25
N ASP A 102 -12.89 7.06 19.38
CA ASP A 102 -12.15 7.82 18.36
C ASP A 102 -10.76 7.21 18.08
N LYS A 103 -10.05 6.80 19.13
CA LYS A 103 -8.75 6.13 19.01
C LYS A 103 -8.87 4.74 18.38
N LEU A 104 -9.89 3.96 18.74
CA LEU A 104 -10.14 2.65 18.14
C LEU A 104 -10.45 2.76 16.64
N LEU A 105 -11.37 3.66 16.25
CA LEU A 105 -11.64 3.94 14.85
C LEU A 105 -10.40 4.48 14.12
N GLY A 106 -9.59 5.29 14.81
CA GLY A 106 -8.32 5.80 14.30
C GLY A 106 -7.31 4.69 14.01
N ALA A 107 -7.26 3.67 14.86
CA ALA A 107 -6.42 2.48 14.65
C ALA A 107 -6.91 1.62 13.48
N ILE A 108 -8.24 1.44 13.32
CA ILE A 108 -8.82 0.72 12.17
C ILE A 108 -8.53 1.46 10.86
N PHE A 109 -8.72 2.78 10.83
CA PHE A 109 -8.40 3.58 9.64
C PHE A 109 -6.89 3.61 9.36
N GLY A 110 -6.07 3.63 10.43
CA GLY A 110 -4.62 3.47 10.37
C GLY A 110 -4.21 2.12 9.76
N ALA A 111 -4.86 1.02 10.16
CA ALA A 111 -4.66 -0.31 9.60
C ALA A 111 -5.03 -0.38 8.11
N ALA A 112 -6.15 0.23 7.72
CA ALA A 112 -6.56 0.31 6.32
C ALA A 112 -5.53 1.06 5.47
N LYS A 113 -5.02 2.20 5.96
CA LYS A 113 -3.90 2.92 5.32
C LYS A 113 -2.61 2.10 5.30
N ALA A 114 -2.31 1.39 6.40
CA ALA A 114 -1.14 0.55 6.51
C ALA A 114 -1.15 -0.53 5.42
N LEU A 115 -2.31 -1.15 5.15
CA LEU A 115 -2.44 -2.14 4.09
C LEU A 115 -2.04 -1.58 2.72
N ILE A 116 -2.53 -0.38 2.38
CA ILE A 116 -2.17 0.31 1.13
C ILE A 116 -0.65 0.56 1.09
N VAL A 117 -0.09 1.09 2.17
CA VAL A 117 1.36 1.39 2.25
C VAL A 117 2.19 0.11 2.15
N VAL A 118 1.78 -0.98 2.77
CA VAL A 118 2.46 -2.27 2.72
C VAL A 118 2.45 -2.84 1.30
N VAL A 119 1.32 -2.74 0.57
CA VAL A 119 1.25 -3.17 -0.84
C VAL A 119 2.18 -2.34 -1.71
N LEU A 120 2.18 -1.02 -1.54
CA LEU A 120 3.10 -0.14 -2.28
C LEU A 120 4.57 -0.43 -1.95
N LEU A 121 4.87 -0.65 -0.67
CA LEU A 121 6.20 -1.04 -0.22
C LEU A 121 6.61 -2.39 -0.81
N HIS A 122 5.67 -3.34 -0.90
CA HIS A 122 5.90 -4.64 -1.53
C HIS A 122 6.25 -4.50 -3.00
N MET A 123 5.47 -3.75 -3.77
CA MET A 123 5.76 -3.50 -5.20
C MET A 123 7.10 -2.79 -5.40
N LEU A 124 7.42 -1.84 -4.52
CA LEU A 124 8.66 -1.08 -4.60
C LEU A 124 9.87 -1.98 -4.32
N LEU A 125 9.83 -2.75 -3.24
CA LEU A 125 10.93 -3.65 -2.88
C LEU A 125 11.05 -4.83 -3.85
N SER A 126 9.97 -5.36 -4.42
CA SER A 126 10.04 -6.42 -5.45
C SER A 126 10.64 -5.92 -6.76
N THR A 127 10.54 -4.62 -7.03
CA THR A 127 11.22 -3.98 -8.17
C THR A 127 12.71 -3.76 -7.86
N PHE A 128 13.06 -3.45 -6.61
CA PHE A 128 14.46 -3.20 -6.21
C PHE A 128 15.26 -4.47 -5.87
N LEU A 129 14.62 -5.51 -5.33
CA LEU A 129 15.23 -6.80 -5.05
C LEU A 129 14.79 -7.77 -6.15
N SER A 130 15.71 -8.10 -7.06
CA SER A 130 15.49 -9.01 -8.19
C SER A 130 14.61 -10.24 -7.83
N PRO A 131 13.67 -10.64 -8.71
CA PRO A 131 12.64 -11.68 -8.47
C PRO A 131 13.16 -13.14 -8.31
N GLU A 132 14.44 -13.33 -8.03
CA GLU A 132 15.16 -14.61 -8.03
C GLU A 132 15.73 -15.01 -6.65
N SER A 133 15.34 -14.34 -5.57
CA SER A 133 15.71 -14.78 -4.22
C SER A 133 14.63 -15.70 -3.63
N ARG A 134 15.05 -16.84 -3.05
CA ARG A 134 14.20 -17.84 -2.35
C ARG A 134 13.21 -17.24 -1.32
N LEU A 135 13.44 -15.99 -0.91
CA LEU A 135 12.62 -15.20 0.01
C LEU A 135 11.18 -14.98 -0.50
N VAL A 136 10.93 -14.96 -1.81
CA VAL A 136 9.58 -14.81 -2.39
C VAL A 136 8.79 -16.14 -2.35
N ARG A 137 9.49 -17.29 -2.37
CA ARG A 137 8.85 -18.62 -2.33
C ARG A 137 8.43 -19.04 -0.92
N ASP A 138 9.13 -18.59 0.12
CA ASP A 138 8.87 -18.98 1.52
C ASP A 138 7.89 -18.05 2.27
N CYS A 139 7.25 -17.11 1.56
CA CYS A 139 6.38 -16.12 2.18
C CYS A 139 5.07 -16.75 2.70
N GLN A 140 4.98 -16.97 4.02
CA GLN A 140 3.78 -17.47 4.69
C GLN A 140 2.64 -16.44 4.80
N LEU A 141 2.87 -15.19 4.37
CA LEU A 141 1.83 -14.15 4.26
C LEU A 141 1.05 -14.21 2.94
N CYS A 142 1.54 -14.96 1.95
CA CYS A 142 0.85 -15.24 0.69
C CYS A 142 -0.60 -15.75 0.85
N PRO A 143 -0.92 -16.70 1.75
CA PRO A 143 -2.30 -17.14 1.95
C PRO A 143 -3.21 -16.07 2.57
N LEU A 144 -2.66 -15.09 3.30
CA LEU A 144 -3.45 -13.99 3.88
C LEU A 144 -3.71 -12.88 2.84
N LEU A 145 -2.72 -12.61 1.98
CA LEU A 145 -2.89 -11.75 0.81
C LEU A 145 -3.86 -12.34 -0.22
N SER A 146 -3.86 -13.67 -0.42
CA SER A 146 -4.80 -14.33 -1.33
C SER A 146 -6.24 -14.27 -0.82
N GLN A 147 -6.46 -14.37 0.49
CA GLN A 147 -7.79 -14.16 1.08
C GLN A 147 -8.26 -12.70 0.92
N GLY A 148 -7.37 -11.73 1.07
CA GLY A 148 -7.66 -10.33 0.76
C GLY A 148 -7.98 -10.09 -0.74
N ALA A 149 -7.24 -10.77 -1.63
CA ALA A 149 -7.43 -10.68 -3.08
C ALA A 149 -8.75 -11.30 -3.56
N VAL A 150 -9.19 -12.41 -2.95
CA VAL A 150 -10.50 -13.02 -3.23
C VAL A 150 -11.65 -12.10 -2.80
N GLN A 151 -11.51 -11.40 -1.68
CA GLN A 151 -12.52 -10.43 -1.22
C GLN A 151 -12.62 -9.21 -2.15
N PHE A 152 -11.49 -8.78 -2.73
CA PHE A 152 -11.43 -7.66 -3.66
C PHE A 152 -11.88 -8.02 -5.09
N GLN A 153 -11.69 -9.28 -5.51
CA GLN A 153 -12.12 -9.76 -6.83
C GLN A 153 -13.64 -9.79 -7.00
N GLN A 154 -14.43 -9.73 -5.93
CA GLN A 154 -15.89 -9.60 -6.05
C GLN A 154 -16.35 -8.19 -6.47
N VAL A 155 -15.46 -7.19 -6.37
CA VAL A 155 -15.72 -5.81 -6.81
C VAL A 155 -15.29 -5.58 -8.27
N ILE A 156 -14.36 -6.37 -8.81
CA ILE A 156 -13.81 -6.20 -10.16
C ILE A 156 -14.41 -7.27 -11.09
N LYS A 157 -15.62 -7.00 -11.57
CA LYS A 157 -16.26 -7.70 -12.70
C LYS A 157 -15.71 -7.16 -14.03
N ASP A 158 -14.51 -7.54 -14.42
CA ASP A 158 -14.12 -7.38 -15.82
C ASP A 158 -13.42 -8.65 -16.34
N GLU A 159 -14.13 -9.37 -17.22
CA GLU A 159 -13.77 -10.66 -17.81
C GLU A 159 -12.39 -10.60 -18.51
N ARG A 160 -11.99 -9.41 -18.99
CA ARG A 160 -10.76 -9.18 -19.77
C ARG A 160 -9.46 -9.27 -18.96
N VAL A 161 -9.50 -9.02 -17.65
CA VAL A 161 -8.31 -9.12 -16.78
C VAL A 161 -8.05 -10.60 -16.41
N ARG A 162 -9.07 -11.46 -16.50
CA ARG A 162 -8.99 -12.89 -16.15
C ARG A 162 -8.16 -13.71 -17.15
N GLU A 163 -7.99 -13.23 -18.38
CA GLU A 163 -7.17 -13.90 -19.40
C GLU A 163 -5.68 -13.54 -19.29
N ALA A 164 -5.36 -12.29 -18.91
CA ALA A 164 -3.97 -11.86 -18.74
C ALA A 164 -3.23 -12.56 -17.57
N PHE A 165 -3.97 -13.10 -16.60
CA PHE A 165 -3.43 -13.86 -15.46
C PHE A 165 -3.41 -15.38 -15.67
N ARG A 166 -3.89 -15.91 -16.82
CA ARG A 166 -3.94 -17.36 -17.08
C ARG A 166 -2.63 -17.92 -17.67
N GLN A 167 -1.58 -17.13 -17.82
CA GLN A 167 -0.37 -17.59 -18.52
C GLN A 167 0.93 -17.37 -17.73
N LYS A 168 0.96 -17.89 -16.50
CA LYS A 168 2.23 -18.21 -15.82
C LYS A 168 2.06 -19.40 -14.87
N GLU A 169 1.67 -20.53 -15.43
CA GLU A 169 1.94 -21.81 -14.78
C GLU A 169 3.47 -22.02 -14.70
N PRO A 170 3.99 -22.56 -13.59
CA PRO A 170 5.43 -22.69 -13.36
C PRO A 170 6.06 -23.65 -14.37
N ALA A 171 7.13 -23.20 -15.04
CA ALA A 171 7.89 -23.93 -16.06
C ALA A 171 8.73 -25.10 -15.52
N ILE A 172 8.35 -25.70 -14.39
CA ILE A 172 8.97 -26.95 -13.90
C ILE A 172 7.93 -28.04 -14.02
N SER A 173 7.82 -28.59 -15.23
CA SER A 173 7.31 -29.95 -15.39
C SER A 173 8.17 -30.85 -14.52
N SER A 174 7.55 -31.56 -13.58
CA SER A 174 8.18 -32.65 -12.85
C SER A 174 8.29 -33.89 -13.74
N ASP A 175 8.83 -33.74 -14.94
CA ASP A 175 9.33 -34.83 -15.78
C ASP A 175 10.86 -34.80 -15.72
N VAL A 176 11.40 -35.35 -14.64
CA VAL A 176 12.74 -35.94 -14.67
C VAL A 176 12.54 -37.41 -14.96
N PRO A 177 12.88 -37.92 -16.17
CA PRO A 177 12.85 -39.35 -16.44
C PRO A 177 13.79 -40.06 -15.46
N ARG A 178 13.25 -41.05 -14.75
CA ARG A 178 14.03 -41.95 -13.89
C ARG A 178 15.08 -42.65 -14.78
N PRO A 179 16.39 -42.60 -14.48
CA PRO A 179 17.37 -43.31 -15.29
C PRO A 179 17.09 -44.81 -15.22
N GLU A 180 17.02 -45.44 -16.38
CA GLU A 180 16.81 -46.88 -16.52
C GLU A 180 17.98 -47.66 -15.88
N PRO A 181 17.72 -48.83 -15.26
CA PRO A 181 18.78 -49.63 -14.70
C PRO A 181 19.64 -50.19 -15.85
N SER A 182 20.91 -49.77 -15.89
CA SER A 182 21.94 -50.30 -16.76
C SER A 182 22.13 -51.80 -16.49
N SER A 183 21.50 -52.64 -17.30
CA SER A 183 21.74 -54.08 -17.39
C SER A 183 22.46 -54.38 -18.72
N ALA A 184 23.77 -54.17 -18.75
CA ALA A 184 24.65 -54.74 -19.78
C ALA A 184 26.11 -54.67 -19.30
N LEU A 185 26.49 -55.57 -18.41
CA LEU A 185 27.87 -56.04 -18.32
C LEU A 185 27.81 -57.56 -18.20
N GLY A 186 27.43 -58.20 -19.30
CA GLY A 186 27.70 -59.60 -19.57
C GLY A 186 28.92 -59.64 -20.48
N ASP A 187 30.00 -60.15 -19.90
CA ASP A 187 30.88 -61.18 -20.46
C ASP A 187 31.63 -60.91 -21.78
N ASP A 188 32.88 -61.39 -21.77
CA ASP A 188 33.72 -61.76 -22.92
C ASP A 188 34.66 -60.70 -23.52
N GLU A 189 35.89 -60.60 -22.98
CA GLU A 189 37.07 -60.84 -23.85
C GLU A 189 38.29 -61.33 -23.05
N GLU A 190 38.70 -62.53 -23.43
CA GLU A 190 39.78 -63.35 -22.90
C GLU A 190 41.11 -63.02 -23.62
N THR A 191 42.22 -63.16 -22.89
CA THR A 191 43.54 -63.61 -23.39
C THR A 191 44.50 -62.62 -24.09
N ALA A 192 45.73 -62.60 -23.53
CA ALA A 192 47.08 -62.30 -24.06
C ALA A 192 47.71 -61.08 -23.37
N VAL A 193 48.91 -61.10 -22.77
CA VAL A 193 50.19 -61.78 -23.03
C VAL A 193 50.94 -61.76 -21.68
N GLN A 194 51.46 -62.90 -21.19
CA GLN A 194 52.90 -63.19 -21.06
C GLN A 194 53.82 -62.00 -20.77
#